data_AF-A0A9P4N7R5-F1
#
_entry.id   AF-A0A9P4N7R5-F1
#
_cell.length_a   1.000
_cell.length_b   1.000
_cell.length_c   1.000
_cell.angle_alpha   90.00
_cell.angle_beta   90.00
_cell.angle_gamma   90.00
#
_symmetry.space_group_name_H-M   'P 1'
#
loop_
_entity.id
_entity.type
_entity.pdbx_description
1 polymer ?
#
loop_
_entity_poly.entity_id
_entity_poly.type
_entity_poly.pdbx_seq_one_letter_code
_entity_poly.pdbx_strand_id
1 'polypeptide(L)'
;MADLTYPLKGFNNINRYKHQATYDVETIHSIVNSSPVLHVSFVPDPSAPFPIVLPMIGQMGLYAGDESQDISDWHCYLHGYVSSRLMNLTHDAVKRGEEGLPLCVAATKVDGFVLTLTPNSHNYNYRSAVLQGFGTIVEDKDEKIWAMELITNSVVPDRYENTRVPPDGAEMQSTRILKLKITGASGKIREGVPEDERKDMKREDVLETVWTGVIPVYEKLGVPQPGPYNRIKKIPDHVREFVDQENKMREKYALDAAHKPAPAKRMKKSDDN
;
A
#
# COMPACT_ATOMS: atom_id res chain seq x y z
N MET A 1 -14.26 0.34 17.21
CA MET A 1 -13.46 -0.90 17.36
C MET A 1 -12.20 -0.51 18.12
N ALA A 2 -11.56 -1.39 18.87
CA ALA A 2 -10.30 -1.01 19.52
C ALA A 2 -9.28 -0.61 18.43
N ASP A 3 -8.56 0.50 18.63
CA ASP A 3 -7.51 0.96 17.71
C ASP A 3 -6.36 -0.06 17.74
N LEU A 4 -6.39 -1.01 16.80
CA LEU A 4 -5.40 -2.07 16.68
C LEU A 4 -4.11 -1.48 16.11
N THR A 5 -2.98 -1.72 16.77
CA THR A 5 -1.67 -1.25 16.31
C THR A 5 -0.67 -2.39 16.19
N TYR A 6 0.17 -2.36 15.16
CA TYR A 6 1.30 -3.27 15.04
C TYR A 6 2.31 -3.05 16.18
N PRO A 7 2.87 -4.14 16.74
CA PRO A 7 3.87 -4.03 17.80
C PRO A 7 5.13 -3.34 17.28
N LEU A 8 5.70 -2.47 18.12
CA LEU A 8 6.99 -1.85 17.86
C LEU A 8 8.11 -2.87 18.06
N LYS A 9 8.90 -3.06 17.02
CA LYS A 9 10.09 -3.90 16.98
C LYS A 9 11.27 -3.05 16.49
N GLY A 10 12.49 -3.54 16.68
CA GLY A 10 13.69 -2.80 16.27
C GLY A 10 13.72 -2.46 14.77
N PHE A 11 13.14 -3.32 13.93
CA PHE A 11 13.21 -3.21 12.46
C PHE A 11 12.07 -2.42 11.79
N ASN A 12 10.95 -2.13 12.50
CA ASN A 12 9.84 -1.33 11.97
C ASN A 12 9.74 0.06 12.63
N ASN A 13 10.67 0.43 13.51
CA ASN A 13 10.63 1.71 14.20
C ASN A 13 11.04 2.87 13.27
N ILE A 14 10.13 3.81 13.04
CA ILE A 14 10.40 5.04 12.28
C ILE A 14 11.19 6.02 13.16
N ASN A 15 12.41 6.34 12.72
CA ASN A 15 13.31 7.22 13.48
C ASN A 15 13.22 8.70 13.09
N ARG A 16 13.10 9.01 11.79
CA ARG A 16 13.07 10.39 11.27
C ARG A 16 11.63 10.83 11.00
N TYR A 17 11.27 12.01 11.53
CA TYR A 17 9.90 12.55 11.50
C TYR A 17 8.87 11.64 12.19
N LYS A 18 9.13 11.25 13.44
CA LYS A 18 8.29 10.33 14.22
C LYS A 18 6.82 10.75 14.35
N HIS A 19 6.54 12.06 14.36
CA HIS A 19 5.18 12.59 14.40
C HIS A 19 4.35 12.30 13.13
N GLN A 20 4.99 11.80 12.07
CA GLN A 20 4.33 11.33 10.84
C GLN A 20 4.16 9.79 10.81
N ALA A 21 4.70 9.08 11.81
CA ALA A 21 4.62 7.64 11.89
C ALA A 21 3.22 7.22 12.35
N THR A 22 2.72 6.13 11.79
CA THR A 22 1.54 5.41 12.28
C THR A 22 1.86 3.93 12.34
N TYR A 23 1.28 3.25 13.32
CA TYR A 23 1.32 1.79 13.46
C TYR A 23 -0.08 1.21 13.47
N ASP A 24 -1.09 2.06 13.22
CA ASP A 24 -2.49 1.69 13.14
C ASP A 24 -2.74 0.72 11.99
N VAL A 25 -3.40 -0.38 12.31
CA VAL A 25 -3.65 -1.50 11.41
C VAL A 25 -4.52 -1.08 10.24
N GLU A 26 -5.65 -0.43 10.53
CA GLU A 26 -6.61 0.00 9.51
C GLU A 26 -5.96 0.97 8.52
N THR A 27 -5.21 1.95 9.03
CA THR A 27 -4.49 2.92 8.22
C THR A 27 -3.44 2.26 7.33
N ILE A 28 -2.62 1.36 7.88
CA ILE A 28 -1.59 0.65 7.12
C ILE A 28 -2.22 -0.23 6.03
N HIS A 29 -3.28 -0.97 6.36
CA HIS A 29 -3.98 -1.83 5.39
C HIS A 29 -4.65 -1.00 4.30
N SER A 30 -5.25 0.13 4.65
CA SER A 30 -5.85 1.06 3.69
C SER A 30 -4.81 1.62 2.71
N ILE A 31 -3.59 1.93 3.16
CA ILE A 31 -2.51 2.36 2.26
C ILE A 31 -2.09 1.23 1.30
N VAL A 32 -1.97 -0.01 1.81
CA VAL A 32 -1.63 -1.17 0.97
C VAL A 32 -2.73 -1.41 -0.06
N ASN A 33 -4.00 -1.46 0.36
CA ASN A 33 -5.13 -1.81 -0.49
C ASN A 33 -5.52 -0.70 -1.48
N SER A 34 -5.12 0.55 -1.23
CA SER A 34 -5.30 1.67 -2.18
C SER A 34 -4.12 1.82 -3.15
N SER A 35 -3.11 0.97 -3.06
CA SER A 35 -1.91 0.99 -3.92
C SER A 35 -2.02 -0.09 -5.01
N PRO A 36 -2.12 0.28 -6.30
CA PRO A 36 -2.25 -0.70 -7.39
C PRO A 36 -1.04 -1.62 -7.56
N VAL A 37 0.13 -1.19 -7.08
CA VAL A 37 1.39 -1.92 -7.17
C VAL A 37 2.08 -1.93 -5.81
N LEU A 38 2.41 -3.12 -5.34
CA LEU A 38 3.25 -3.34 -4.17
C LEU A 38 4.68 -3.66 -4.61
N HIS A 39 5.67 -3.14 -3.88
CA HIS A 39 7.08 -3.43 -4.11
C HIS A 39 7.54 -4.51 -3.13
N VAL A 40 7.66 -5.73 -3.62
CA VAL A 40 7.98 -6.93 -2.83
C VAL A 40 9.48 -7.18 -2.90
N SER A 41 10.14 -6.99 -1.77
CA SER A 41 11.59 -7.07 -1.64
C SER A 41 12.01 -8.31 -0.87
N PHE A 42 13.01 -9.01 -1.36
CA PHE A 42 13.57 -10.20 -0.70
C PHE A 42 15.03 -10.42 -1.09
N VAL A 43 15.75 -11.15 -0.24
CA VAL A 43 17.12 -11.59 -0.53
C VAL A 43 17.02 -13.02 -1.03
N PRO A 44 17.42 -13.32 -2.28
CA PRO A 44 17.17 -14.64 -2.86
C PRO A 44 18.10 -15.74 -2.32
N ASP A 45 19.26 -15.35 -1.80
CA ASP A 45 20.25 -16.19 -1.15
C ASP A 45 21.14 -15.30 -0.27
N PRO A 46 21.60 -15.73 0.92
CA PRO A 46 22.44 -14.90 1.80
C PRO A 46 23.77 -14.42 1.19
N SER A 47 24.29 -15.11 0.17
CA SER A 47 25.50 -14.69 -0.56
C SER A 47 25.20 -13.68 -1.67
N ALA A 48 23.92 -13.44 -2.00
CA ALA A 48 23.53 -12.50 -3.03
C ALA A 48 23.92 -11.08 -2.60
N PRO A 49 24.65 -10.31 -3.44
CA PRO A 49 25.11 -8.97 -3.06
C PRO A 49 23.98 -7.93 -3.00
N PHE A 50 22.83 -8.21 -3.63
CA PHE A 50 21.72 -7.27 -3.76
C PHE A 50 20.38 -7.93 -3.43
N PRO A 51 19.46 -7.21 -2.78
CA PRO A 51 18.07 -7.63 -2.71
C PRO A 51 17.39 -7.53 -4.08
N ILE A 52 16.37 -8.34 -4.29
CA ILE A 52 15.46 -8.23 -5.42
C ILE A 52 14.25 -7.40 -4.98
N VAL A 53 13.72 -6.56 -5.88
CA VAL A 53 12.46 -5.83 -5.70
C VAL A 53 11.55 -6.15 -6.89
N LEU A 54 10.38 -6.70 -6.64
CA LEU A 54 9.38 -7.04 -7.66
C LEU A 54 8.14 -6.14 -7.52
N PRO A 55 7.67 -5.50 -8.60
CA PRO A 55 6.33 -4.91 -8.63
C PRO A 55 5.29 -6.03 -8.75
N MET A 56 4.36 -6.10 -7.81
CA MET A 56 3.34 -7.15 -7.77
C MET A 56 1.97 -6.57 -7.39
N ILE A 57 0.90 -7.19 -7.88
CA ILE A 57 -0.45 -6.96 -7.35
C ILE A 57 -0.61 -7.80 -6.09
N GLY A 58 -1.05 -7.16 -5.02
CA GLY A 58 -1.37 -7.81 -3.77
C GLY A 58 -2.49 -7.09 -3.04
N GLN A 59 -2.99 -7.73 -1.99
CA GLN A 59 -4.10 -7.21 -1.20
C GLN A 59 -4.01 -7.71 0.23
N MET A 60 -4.27 -6.82 1.20
CA MET A 60 -4.52 -7.23 2.58
C MET A 60 -5.88 -7.91 2.68
N GLY A 61 -5.94 -9.05 3.34
CA GLY A 61 -7.17 -9.77 3.61
C GLY A 61 -7.12 -10.58 4.89
N LEU A 62 -8.31 -10.93 5.37
CA LEU A 62 -8.55 -11.81 6.50
C LEU A 62 -9.36 -13.00 5.99
N TYR A 63 -8.76 -14.18 5.94
CA TYR A 63 -9.47 -15.38 5.51
C TYR A 63 -10.29 -15.93 6.67
N ALA A 64 -11.57 -16.24 6.43
CA ALA A 64 -12.51 -16.62 7.49
C ALA A 64 -12.15 -17.94 8.24
N GLY A 65 -11.21 -18.72 7.71
CA GLY A 65 -10.64 -19.87 8.42
C GLY A 65 -9.78 -19.51 9.64
N ASP A 66 -9.44 -18.23 9.83
CA ASP A 66 -8.68 -17.74 10.97
C ASP A 66 -9.65 -17.29 12.10
N GLU A 67 -9.79 -18.12 13.13
CA GLU A 67 -10.86 -18.02 14.14
C GLU A 67 -10.74 -16.83 15.12
N SER A 68 -9.56 -16.19 15.24
CA SER A 68 -9.31 -15.19 16.29
C SER A 68 -9.62 -13.74 15.92
N GLN A 69 -9.79 -13.39 14.63
CA GLN A 69 -9.85 -12.01 14.12
C GLN A 69 -8.80 -11.07 14.77
N ASP A 70 -7.67 -11.61 15.22
CA ASP A 70 -6.57 -10.84 15.81
C ASP A 70 -5.73 -10.26 14.66
N ILE A 71 -4.89 -9.26 14.96
CA ILE A 71 -3.94 -8.69 14.00
C ILE A 71 -3.06 -9.77 13.35
N SER A 72 -2.82 -10.90 14.02
CA SER A 72 -2.07 -12.04 13.50
C SER A 72 -2.72 -12.73 12.31
N ASP A 73 -4.03 -12.53 12.12
CA ASP A 73 -4.83 -13.26 11.14
C ASP A 73 -4.90 -12.51 9.81
N TRP A 74 -4.51 -11.22 9.81
CA TRP A 74 -4.39 -10.42 8.61
C TRP A 74 -3.12 -10.76 7.84
N HIS A 75 -3.29 -11.09 6.56
CA HIS A 75 -2.20 -11.42 5.66
C HIS A 75 -2.19 -10.51 4.42
N CYS A 76 -1.01 -10.27 3.87
CA CYS A 76 -0.88 -9.70 2.53
C CYS A 76 -0.78 -10.84 1.51
N TYR A 77 -1.77 -10.97 0.63
CA TYR A 77 -1.84 -11.99 -0.40
C TYR A 77 -1.25 -11.47 -1.71
N LEU A 78 -0.35 -12.24 -2.30
CA LEU A 78 0.35 -11.95 -3.55
C LEU A 78 0.09 -13.09 -4.54
N HIS A 79 -0.25 -12.76 -5.78
CA HIS A 79 -0.37 -13.77 -6.84
C HIS A 79 0.94 -13.87 -7.65
N GLY A 80 1.20 -15.04 -8.22
CA GLY A 80 2.34 -15.20 -9.12
C GLY A 80 2.35 -16.54 -9.85
N TYR A 81 3.16 -16.60 -10.90
CA TYR A 81 3.32 -17.83 -11.67
C TYR A 81 4.03 -18.90 -10.83
N VAL A 82 3.56 -20.15 -10.97
CA VAL A 82 3.98 -21.32 -10.19
C VAL A 82 5.49 -21.53 -10.18
N SER A 83 6.18 -21.25 -11.30
CA SER A 83 7.62 -21.44 -11.45
C SER A 83 8.44 -20.16 -11.26
N SER A 84 7.81 -19.07 -10.78
CA SER A 84 8.55 -17.83 -10.52
C SER A 84 9.57 -18.04 -9.40
N ARG A 85 10.70 -17.32 -9.49
CA ARG A 85 11.79 -17.42 -8.51
C ARG A 85 11.31 -17.17 -7.08
N LEU A 86 10.44 -16.17 -6.88
CA LEU A 86 9.85 -15.86 -5.58
C LEU A 86 9.08 -17.07 -5.04
N MET A 87 8.16 -17.65 -5.82
CA MET A 87 7.35 -18.78 -5.38
C MET A 87 8.18 -20.03 -5.05
N ASN A 88 9.22 -20.31 -5.84
CA ASN A 88 10.13 -21.42 -5.56
C ASN A 88 10.93 -21.21 -4.27
N LEU A 89 11.50 -20.02 -4.07
CA LEU A 89 12.26 -19.71 -2.86
C LEU A 89 11.39 -19.75 -1.60
N THR A 90 10.15 -19.25 -1.70
CA THR A 90 9.15 -19.36 -0.64
C THR A 90 8.84 -20.81 -0.30
N HIS A 91 8.60 -21.64 -1.31
CA HIS A 91 8.36 -23.07 -1.14
C HIS A 91 9.54 -23.79 -0.49
N ASP A 92 10.75 -23.47 -0.94
CA ASP A 92 11.97 -24.11 -0.46
C ASP A 92 12.32 -23.68 0.97
N ALA A 93 12.03 -22.44 1.38
CA ALA A 93 12.20 -21.99 2.76
C ALA A 93 11.39 -22.84 3.75
N VAL A 94 10.10 -23.05 3.44
CA VAL A 94 9.22 -23.90 4.26
C VAL A 94 9.71 -25.35 4.28
N LYS A 95 10.15 -25.89 3.13
CA LYS A 95 10.74 -27.24 3.06
C LYS A 95 12.00 -27.41 3.91
N ARG A 96 12.78 -26.35 4.10
CA ARG A 96 13.95 -26.34 5.00
C ARG A 96 13.58 -26.21 6.48
N GLY A 97 12.29 -26.11 6.82
CA GLY A 97 11.81 -25.95 8.18
C GLY A 97 11.88 -24.50 8.71
N GLU A 98 12.03 -23.53 7.82
CA GLU A 98 11.98 -22.10 8.16
C GLU A 98 10.52 -21.63 8.31
N GLU A 99 10.29 -20.50 8.99
CA GLU A 99 8.94 -19.90 9.13
C GLU A 99 8.32 -19.48 7.77
N GLY A 100 9.18 -19.25 6.77
CA GLY A 100 8.83 -18.82 5.42
C GLY A 100 9.96 -17.98 4.84
N LEU A 101 9.80 -17.48 3.62
CA LEU A 101 10.79 -16.57 3.03
C LEU A 101 10.64 -15.17 3.64
N PRO A 102 11.70 -14.56 4.20
CA PRO A 102 11.61 -13.19 4.70
C PRO A 102 11.32 -12.20 3.57
N LEU A 103 10.23 -11.44 3.69
CA LEU A 103 9.79 -10.44 2.73
C LEU A 103 9.64 -9.06 3.38
N CYS A 104 9.90 -8.03 2.58
CA CYS A 104 9.56 -6.64 2.87
C CYS A 104 8.68 -6.11 1.75
N VAL A 105 7.44 -5.71 2.06
CA VAL A 105 6.46 -5.23 1.08
C VAL A 105 6.20 -3.76 1.32
N ALA A 106 6.45 -2.92 0.31
CA ALA A 106 6.24 -1.49 0.39
C ALA A 106 5.09 -1.01 -0.53
N ALA A 107 4.27 -0.11 -0.01
CA ALA A 107 3.21 0.59 -0.72
C ALA A 107 3.38 2.10 -0.51
N THR A 108 3.27 2.91 -1.58
CA THR A 108 3.45 4.36 -1.50
C THR A 108 2.48 5.06 -2.45
N LYS A 109 1.84 6.14 -1.97
CA LYS A 109 1.08 7.09 -2.78
C LYS A 109 1.63 8.49 -2.56
N VAL A 110 1.82 9.23 -3.65
CA VAL A 110 2.14 10.66 -3.61
C VAL A 110 0.84 11.42 -3.77
N ASP A 111 0.53 12.25 -2.79
CA ASP A 111 -0.73 13.00 -2.69
C ASP A 111 -0.53 14.51 -2.95
N GLY A 112 0.72 15.00 -3.03
CA GLY A 112 1.01 16.37 -3.46
C GLY A 112 2.48 16.78 -3.42
N PHE A 113 2.85 17.83 -4.17
CA PHE A 113 4.17 18.46 -4.12
C PHE A 113 4.11 19.71 -3.23
N VAL A 114 4.89 19.75 -2.17
CA VAL A 114 4.94 20.87 -1.23
C VAL A 114 6.11 21.79 -1.57
N LEU A 115 5.77 22.97 -2.08
CA LEU A 115 6.68 24.00 -2.54
C LEU A 115 6.83 25.08 -1.46
N THR A 116 8.07 25.34 -1.06
CA THR A 116 8.47 26.13 0.12
C THR A 116 9.40 27.27 -0.29
N LEU A 117 9.68 28.21 0.62
CA LEU A 117 10.53 29.38 0.34
C LEU A 117 11.99 29.03 0.05
N THR A 118 12.47 27.88 0.53
CA THR A 118 13.86 27.45 0.33
C THR A 118 13.96 26.04 -0.28
N PRO A 119 15.03 25.76 -1.05
CA PRO A 119 15.21 24.45 -1.69
C PRO A 119 15.22 23.25 -0.73
N ASN A 120 15.70 23.46 0.51
CA ASN A 120 15.88 22.39 1.49
C ASN A 120 14.58 22.04 2.25
N SER A 121 13.55 22.88 2.14
CA SER A 121 12.28 22.70 2.84
C SER A 121 11.21 22.01 1.98
N HIS A 122 11.46 21.83 0.68
CA HIS A 122 10.55 21.14 -0.23
C HIS A 122 10.21 19.73 0.26
N ASN A 123 8.99 19.29 0.00
CA ASN A 123 8.52 17.99 0.47
C ASN A 123 7.41 17.42 -0.42
N TYR A 124 6.92 16.25 -0.06
CA TYR A 124 5.74 15.62 -0.64
C TYR A 124 4.66 15.50 0.43
N ASN A 125 3.40 15.67 0.06
CA ASN A 125 2.32 14.98 0.75
C ASN A 125 2.30 13.55 0.21
N TYR A 126 2.32 12.57 1.12
CA TYR A 126 2.39 11.17 0.76
C TYR A 126 1.87 10.28 1.89
N ARG A 127 1.50 9.07 1.52
CA ARG A 127 1.28 7.95 2.44
C ARG A 127 2.13 6.77 2.01
N SER A 128 2.75 6.11 2.96
CA SER A 128 3.49 4.88 2.71
C SER A 128 3.28 3.87 3.82
N ALA A 129 3.31 2.59 3.46
CA ALA A 129 3.28 1.47 4.37
C ALA A 129 4.40 0.48 4.02
N VAL A 130 5.03 -0.08 5.04
CA VAL A 130 6.02 -1.16 4.92
C VAL A 130 5.57 -2.31 5.81
N LEU A 131 5.37 -3.48 5.20
CA LEU A 131 5.07 -4.74 5.87
C LEU A 131 6.33 -5.61 5.87
N GLN A 132 6.65 -6.22 7.00
CA GLN A 132 7.79 -7.13 7.15
C GLN A 132 7.32 -8.42 7.78
N GLY A 133 7.72 -9.55 7.20
CA GLY A 133 7.29 -10.86 7.70
C GLY A 133 7.77 -12.02 6.85
N PHE A 134 7.07 -13.14 6.95
CA PHE A 134 7.43 -14.39 6.29
C PHE A 134 6.36 -14.81 5.29
N GLY A 135 6.75 -14.95 4.03
CA GLY A 135 5.89 -15.45 2.97
C GLY A 135 5.81 -16.97 3.01
N THR A 136 4.61 -17.51 2.80
CA THR A 136 4.35 -18.95 2.60
C THR A 136 3.38 -19.16 1.44
N ILE A 137 3.40 -20.33 0.82
CA ILE A 137 2.45 -20.68 -0.25
C ILE A 137 1.12 -21.08 0.38
N VAL A 138 0.02 -20.59 -0.20
CA VAL A 138 -1.33 -21.05 0.15
C VAL A 138 -1.55 -22.42 -0.49
N GLU A 139 -1.59 -23.45 0.36
CA GLU A 139 -1.81 -24.85 -0.05
C GLU A 139 -3.27 -25.27 0.05
N ASP A 140 -4.03 -24.67 0.97
CA ASP A 140 -5.46 -24.91 1.09
C ASP A 140 -6.19 -24.41 -0.16
N LYS A 141 -7.07 -25.26 -0.70
CA LYS A 141 -7.75 -25.01 -1.96
C LYS A 141 -8.76 -23.87 -1.82
N ASP A 142 -9.49 -23.82 -0.70
CA ASP A 142 -10.56 -22.86 -0.49
C ASP A 142 -9.96 -21.48 -0.21
N GLU A 143 -8.89 -21.40 0.60
CA GLU A 143 -8.12 -20.17 0.80
C GLU A 143 -7.53 -19.67 -0.52
N LYS A 144 -7.01 -20.57 -1.37
CA LYS A 144 -6.46 -20.18 -2.68
C LYS A 144 -7.52 -19.55 -3.58
N ILE A 145 -8.71 -20.14 -3.66
CA ILE A 145 -9.81 -19.61 -4.48
C ILE A 145 -10.25 -18.26 -3.94
N TRP A 146 -10.46 -18.16 -2.62
CA TRP A 146 -10.82 -16.91 -1.96
C TRP A 146 -9.77 -15.81 -2.19
N ALA A 147 -8.48 -16.13 -2.08
CA ALA A 147 -7.41 -15.15 -2.29
C ALA A 147 -7.31 -14.72 -3.76
N MET A 148 -7.56 -15.62 -4.71
CA MET A 148 -7.66 -15.28 -6.13
C MET A 148 -8.83 -14.32 -6.39
N GLU A 149 -9.98 -14.55 -5.77
CA GLU A 149 -11.13 -13.64 -5.84
C GLU A 149 -10.78 -12.28 -5.22
N LEU A 150 -10.20 -12.25 -4.01
CA LEU A 150 -9.77 -11.05 -3.30
C LEU A 150 -8.82 -10.19 -4.16
N ILE A 151 -7.80 -10.82 -4.76
CA ILE A 151 -6.82 -10.11 -5.62
C ILE A 151 -7.46 -9.65 -6.93
N THR A 152 -8.37 -10.42 -7.51
CA THR A 152 -9.08 -10.00 -8.73
C THR A 152 -9.96 -8.78 -8.44
N ASN A 153 -10.70 -8.81 -7.34
CA ASN A 153 -11.60 -7.75 -6.90
C ASN A 153 -10.84 -6.50 -6.40
N SER A 154 -9.56 -6.61 -6.05
CA SER A 154 -8.73 -5.44 -5.71
C SER A 154 -8.35 -4.60 -6.93
N VAL A 155 -8.34 -5.20 -8.13
CA VAL A 155 -8.05 -4.47 -9.38
C VAL A 155 -9.27 -3.64 -9.81
N VAL A 156 -10.44 -4.27 -9.80
CA VAL A 156 -11.75 -3.64 -9.99
C VAL A 156 -12.75 -4.39 -9.10
N PRO A 157 -13.56 -3.71 -8.28
CA PRO A 157 -14.57 -4.37 -7.44
C PRO A 157 -15.51 -5.27 -8.26
N ASP A 158 -15.92 -6.38 -7.65
CA ASP A 158 -16.80 -7.41 -8.23
C ASP A 158 -16.31 -8.04 -9.55
N ARG A 159 -15.02 -7.84 -9.89
CA ARG A 159 -14.49 -8.26 -11.17
C ARG A 159 -14.49 -9.78 -11.33
N TYR A 160 -14.24 -10.53 -10.26
CA TYR A 160 -14.16 -11.98 -10.29
C TYR A 160 -15.45 -12.61 -10.87
N GLU A 161 -16.60 -12.32 -10.26
CA GLU A 161 -17.92 -12.80 -10.70
C GLU A 161 -18.35 -12.24 -12.06
N ASN A 162 -17.73 -11.15 -12.51
CA ASN A 162 -17.93 -10.55 -13.82
C ASN A 162 -16.93 -11.08 -14.88
N THR A 163 -16.40 -12.29 -14.68
CA THR A 163 -15.57 -13.05 -15.63
C THR A 163 -16.06 -14.50 -15.78
N ARG A 164 -15.37 -15.34 -16.58
CA ARG A 164 -15.67 -16.78 -16.64
C ARG A 164 -15.17 -17.42 -15.35
N VAL A 165 -16.10 -17.90 -14.52
CA VAL A 165 -15.81 -18.61 -13.26
C VAL A 165 -16.36 -20.04 -13.29
N PRO A 166 -15.76 -20.98 -12.52
CA PRO A 166 -14.47 -20.85 -11.82
C PRO A 166 -13.27 -20.92 -12.79
N PRO A 167 -12.04 -20.58 -12.33
CA PRO A 167 -10.82 -20.85 -13.08
C PRO A 167 -10.73 -22.33 -13.47
N ASP A 168 -10.18 -22.59 -14.66
CA ASP A 168 -10.00 -23.94 -15.16
C ASP A 168 -8.76 -24.63 -14.53
N GLY A 169 -8.59 -25.92 -14.82
CA GLY A 169 -7.50 -26.70 -14.25
C GLY A 169 -6.11 -26.17 -14.59
N ALA A 170 -5.90 -25.63 -15.78
CA ALA A 170 -4.61 -25.10 -16.21
C ALA A 170 -4.29 -23.77 -15.52
N GLU A 171 -5.29 -22.90 -15.39
CA GLU A 171 -5.20 -21.64 -14.63
C GLU A 171 -4.87 -21.92 -13.16
N MET A 172 -5.52 -22.93 -12.56
CA MET A 172 -5.29 -23.33 -11.16
C MET A 172 -3.90 -23.96 -10.94
N GLN A 173 -3.35 -24.66 -11.92
CA GLN A 173 -2.01 -25.28 -11.84
C GLN A 173 -0.88 -24.27 -12.05
N SER A 174 -1.08 -23.29 -12.93
CA SER A 174 -0.08 -22.28 -13.27
C SER A 174 0.00 -21.13 -12.26
N THR A 175 -1.03 -20.92 -11.45
CA THR A 175 -1.10 -19.83 -10.48
C THR A 175 -0.79 -20.32 -9.07
N ARG A 176 0.11 -19.63 -8.36
CA ARG A 176 0.30 -19.75 -6.91
C ARG A 176 -0.12 -18.45 -6.22
N ILE A 177 -0.64 -18.61 -5.01
CA ILE A 177 -0.86 -17.51 -4.08
C ILE A 177 0.17 -17.67 -2.95
N LEU A 178 0.84 -16.56 -2.64
CA LEU A 178 1.70 -16.42 -1.48
C LEU A 178 0.96 -15.55 -0.46
N LYS A 179 0.93 -15.97 0.81
CA LYS A 179 0.47 -15.13 1.91
C LYS A 179 1.64 -14.72 2.80
N LEU A 180 1.69 -13.43 3.13
CA LEU A 180 2.69 -12.86 4.03
C LEU A 180 2.10 -12.81 5.44
N LYS A 181 2.64 -13.61 6.35
CA LYS A 181 2.40 -13.46 7.79
C LYS A 181 3.16 -12.24 8.29
N ILE A 182 2.43 -11.22 8.72
CA ILE A 182 3.03 -9.92 9.08
C ILE A 182 3.63 -10.00 10.48
N THR A 183 4.95 -9.86 10.58
CA THR A 183 5.67 -9.84 11.85
C THR A 183 5.76 -8.42 12.43
N GLY A 184 5.78 -7.41 11.57
CA GLY A 184 5.72 -6.01 11.93
C GLY A 184 5.40 -5.15 10.72
N ALA A 185 4.74 -4.03 10.95
CA ALA A 185 4.50 -3.04 9.91
C ALA A 185 4.67 -1.63 10.46
N SER A 186 4.85 -0.68 9.55
CA SER A 186 4.89 0.75 9.87
C SER A 186 4.31 1.54 8.71
N GLY A 187 3.58 2.60 9.04
CA GLY A 187 3.08 3.57 8.10
C GLY A 187 3.73 4.93 8.34
N LYS A 188 3.82 5.73 7.29
CA LYS A 188 4.25 7.12 7.38
C LYS A 188 3.40 7.99 6.49
N ILE A 189 2.83 9.03 7.07
CA ILE A 189 1.90 9.92 6.41
C ILE A 189 2.36 11.36 6.60
N ARG A 190 2.52 12.07 5.50
CA ARG A 190 2.70 13.51 5.51
C ARG A 190 1.56 14.14 4.71
N GLU A 191 0.83 15.02 5.36
CA GLU A 191 -0.18 15.87 4.75
C GLU A 191 0.07 17.32 5.18
N GLY A 192 -0.54 18.25 4.47
CA GLY A 192 -0.62 19.65 4.84
C GLY A 192 0.23 20.60 4.03
N VAL A 193 0.08 21.88 4.37
CA VAL A 193 0.70 23.04 3.73
C VAL A 193 2.23 23.11 3.95
N PRO A 194 2.95 23.96 3.20
CA PRO A 194 4.34 24.34 3.48
C PRO A 194 4.58 24.75 4.95
N GLU A 195 5.76 24.41 5.47
CA GLU A 195 6.26 24.89 6.77
C GLU A 195 7.71 25.33 6.61
N ASP A 196 7.91 26.64 6.43
CA ASP A 196 9.22 27.26 6.28
C ASP A 196 9.82 27.70 7.62
N GLU A 197 11.14 27.96 7.62
CA GLU A 197 11.79 28.48 8.82
C GLU A 197 11.33 29.92 9.10
N ARG A 198 11.18 30.25 10.39
CA ARG A 198 10.74 31.59 10.82
C ARG A 198 11.64 32.72 10.29
N LYS A 199 12.92 32.45 10.03
CA LYS A 199 13.85 33.44 9.48
C LYS A 199 13.51 33.80 8.03
N ASP A 200 13.02 32.84 7.25
CA ASP A 200 12.69 33.01 5.84
C ASP A 200 11.26 33.58 5.69
N MET A 201 10.33 33.16 6.56
CA MET A 201 8.98 33.75 6.65
C MET A 201 8.94 35.21 7.12
N LYS A 202 10.09 35.82 7.45
CA LYS A 202 10.22 37.23 7.84
C LYS A 202 10.96 38.07 6.78
N ARG A 203 11.33 37.45 5.67
CA ARG A 203 12.08 38.09 4.59
C ARG A 203 11.12 38.50 3.49
N GLU A 204 10.70 39.76 3.51
CA GLU A 204 9.80 40.32 2.48
C GLU A 204 10.38 40.14 1.07
N ASP A 205 11.71 40.28 0.91
CA ASP A 205 12.39 40.07 -0.38
C ASP A 205 12.17 38.66 -0.94
N VAL A 206 12.05 37.65 -0.07
CA VAL A 206 11.76 36.27 -0.46
C VAL A 206 10.26 36.06 -0.64
N LEU A 207 9.43 36.57 0.27
CA LEU A 207 7.97 36.43 0.22
C LEU A 207 7.35 37.08 -1.02
N GLU A 208 7.92 38.18 -1.51
CA GLU A 208 7.45 38.88 -2.72
C GLU A 208 7.89 38.20 -4.02
N THR A 209 8.90 37.32 -3.98
CA THR A 209 9.51 36.72 -5.20
C THR A 209 9.33 35.21 -5.31
N VAL A 210 8.99 34.51 -4.22
CA VAL A 210 8.89 33.05 -4.19
C VAL A 210 7.47 32.61 -3.86
N TRP A 211 6.83 31.91 -4.80
CA TRP A 211 5.54 31.27 -4.56
C TRP A 211 5.69 30.02 -3.69
N THR A 212 4.80 29.85 -2.72
CA THR A 212 4.69 28.63 -1.90
C THR A 212 3.29 28.05 -1.99
N GLY A 213 3.19 26.73 -1.86
CA GLY A 213 1.91 26.05 -1.87
C GLY A 213 2.05 24.55 -2.05
N VAL A 214 0.91 23.89 -2.28
CA VAL A 214 0.87 22.47 -2.59
C VAL A 214 0.27 22.30 -3.98
N ILE A 215 0.91 21.48 -4.81
CA ILE A 215 0.30 20.95 -6.04
C ILE A 215 -0.27 19.58 -5.67
N PRO A 216 -1.61 19.42 -5.54
CA PRO A 216 -2.21 18.12 -5.25
C PRO A 216 -1.89 17.13 -6.37
N VAL A 217 -1.58 15.88 -6.00
CA VAL A 217 -1.26 14.80 -6.94
C VAL A 217 -2.21 13.66 -6.67
N TYR A 218 -2.88 13.17 -7.71
CA TYR A 218 -3.73 12.00 -7.62
C TYR A 218 -3.77 11.28 -8.97
N GLU A 219 -3.94 9.96 -8.92
CA GLU A 219 -4.11 9.13 -10.12
C GLU A 219 -5.55 9.19 -10.60
N LYS A 220 -5.76 9.63 -11.85
CA LYS A 220 -7.08 9.62 -12.47
C LYS A 220 -7.23 8.42 -13.40
N LEU A 221 -8.20 7.56 -13.11
CA LEU A 221 -8.63 6.50 -14.00
C LEU A 221 -9.31 7.11 -15.23
N GLY A 222 -8.84 6.72 -16.42
CA GLY A 222 -9.38 7.16 -17.70
C GLY A 222 -10.72 6.50 -18.05
N VAL A 223 -11.32 6.94 -19.15
CA VAL A 223 -12.52 6.30 -19.71
C VAL A 223 -12.17 4.86 -20.13
N PRO A 224 -12.94 3.83 -19.70
CA PRO A 224 -12.68 2.44 -20.10
C PRO A 224 -12.68 2.27 -21.61
N GLN A 225 -11.62 1.67 -22.14
CA GLN A 225 -11.47 1.38 -23.57
C GLN A 225 -11.86 -0.08 -23.85
N PRO A 226 -12.72 -0.36 -24.84
CA PRO A 226 -13.10 -1.73 -25.18
C PRO A 226 -11.91 -2.51 -25.73
N GLY A 227 -11.76 -3.77 -25.29
CA GLY A 227 -10.78 -4.70 -25.85
C GLY A 227 -11.13 -5.15 -27.28
N PRO A 228 -10.15 -5.70 -28.03
CA PRO A 228 -10.30 -5.98 -29.47
C PRO A 228 -11.37 -7.03 -29.83
N TYR A 229 -11.77 -7.88 -28.88
CA TYR A 229 -12.82 -8.89 -29.04
C TYR A 229 -14.06 -8.63 -28.18
N ASN A 230 -14.15 -7.46 -27.54
CA ASN A 230 -15.31 -7.10 -26.73
C ASN A 230 -16.57 -6.97 -27.60
N ARG A 231 -17.65 -7.64 -27.18
CA ARG A 231 -18.97 -7.56 -27.82
C ARG A 231 -20.01 -6.81 -26.98
N ILE A 232 -19.65 -6.42 -25.76
CA ILE A 232 -20.55 -5.72 -24.84
C ILE A 232 -20.54 -4.23 -25.16
N LYS A 233 -21.71 -3.69 -25.56
CA LYS A 233 -21.83 -2.29 -26.03
C LYS A 233 -21.75 -1.27 -24.91
N LYS A 234 -22.27 -1.61 -23.72
CA LYS A 234 -22.30 -0.74 -22.55
C LYS A 234 -21.23 -1.18 -21.56
N ILE A 235 -20.48 -0.23 -21.02
CA ILE A 235 -19.57 -0.51 -19.91
C ILE A 235 -20.41 -1.01 -18.72
N PRO A 236 -20.09 -2.17 -18.12
CA PRO A 236 -20.80 -2.67 -16.95
C PRO A 236 -20.81 -1.66 -15.80
N ASP A 237 -21.89 -1.65 -15.01
CA ASP A 237 -22.07 -0.66 -13.94
C ASP A 237 -20.95 -0.71 -12.90
N HIS A 238 -20.53 -1.91 -12.46
CA HIS A 238 -19.40 -2.05 -11.49
C HIS A 238 -18.11 -1.36 -11.98
N VAL A 239 -17.80 -1.43 -13.28
CA VAL A 239 -16.62 -0.77 -13.85
C VAL A 239 -16.80 0.74 -13.90
N ARG A 240 -17.97 1.20 -14.36
CA ARG A 240 -18.29 2.64 -14.48
C ARG A 240 -18.30 3.30 -13.10
N GLU A 241 -18.96 2.69 -12.13
CA GLU A 241 -19.06 3.17 -10.76
C GLU A 241 -17.71 3.17 -10.06
N PHE A 242 -16.90 2.12 -10.24
CA PHE A 242 -15.53 2.09 -9.73
C PHE A 242 -14.71 3.28 -10.25
N VAL A 243 -14.69 3.52 -11.56
CA VAL A 243 -13.93 4.65 -12.15
C VAL A 243 -14.40 5.98 -11.56
N ASP A 244 -15.71 6.18 -11.45
CA ASP A 244 -16.30 7.42 -10.97
C ASP A 244 -16.01 7.67 -9.47
N GLN A 245 -16.16 6.63 -8.65
CA GLN A 245 -15.95 6.70 -7.20
C GLN A 245 -14.47 6.86 -6.86
N GLU A 246 -13.61 6.06 -7.48
CA GLU A 246 -12.16 6.07 -7.22
C GLU A 246 -11.55 7.42 -7.59
N ASN A 247 -11.94 8.00 -8.73
CA ASN A 247 -11.52 9.34 -9.12
C ASN A 247 -11.95 10.41 -8.09
N LYS A 248 -13.22 10.38 -7.67
CA LYS A 248 -13.74 11.33 -6.66
C LYS A 248 -13.01 11.19 -5.32
N MET A 249 -12.76 9.96 -4.86
CA MET A 249 -12.07 9.71 -3.60
C MET A 249 -10.62 10.18 -3.65
N ARG A 250 -9.88 9.87 -4.71
CA ARG A 250 -8.47 10.26 -4.85
C ARG A 250 -8.29 11.76 -4.97
N GLU A 251 -9.12 12.41 -5.78
CA GLU A 251 -9.11 13.87 -5.92
C GLU A 251 -9.44 14.55 -4.58
N LYS A 252 -10.51 14.10 -3.91
CA LYS A 252 -10.89 14.62 -2.59
C LYS A 252 -9.76 14.47 -1.58
N TYR A 253 -9.16 13.28 -1.47
CA TYR A 253 -8.07 13.04 -0.53
C TYR A 253 -6.89 13.99 -0.77
N ALA A 254 -6.42 14.11 -2.02
CA ALA A 254 -5.29 14.95 -2.36
C ALA A 254 -5.57 16.45 -2.09
N LEU A 255 -6.79 16.92 -2.41
CA LEU A 255 -7.22 18.28 -2.11
C LEU A 255 -7.32 18.53 -0.61
N ASP A 256 -7.95 17.64 0.16
CA ASP A 256 -8.07 17.77 1.60
C ASP A 256 -6.68 17.75 2.27
N ALA A 257 -5.81 16.84 1.85
CA ALA A 257 -4.43 16.76 2.32
C ALA A 257 -3.62 18.03 2.05
N ALA A 258 -3.83 18.70 0.91
CA ALA A 258 -3.14 19.95 0.57
C ALA A 258 -3.52 21.13 1.48
N HIS A 259 -4.70 21.11 2.10
CA HIS A 259 -5.21 22.20 2.95
C HIS A 259 -5.03 21.94 4.46
N LYS A 260 -4.60 20.74 4.85
CA LYS A 260 -4.33 20.44 6.26
C LYS A 260 -3.21 21.35 6.81
N PRO A 261 -3.21 21.67 8.12
CA PRO A 261 -2.06 22.27 8.76
C PRO A 261 -0.82 21.38 8.58
N ALA A 262 0.36 21.99 8.48
CA ALA A 262 1.60 21.22 8.40
C ALA A 262 1.77 20.33 9.66
N PRO A 263 2.39 19.15 9.55
CA PRO A 263 2.50 18.22 10.67
C PRO A 263 3.29 18.83 11.82
N ALA A 264 2.72 18.83 13.02
CA ALA A 264 3.36 19.42 14.19
C ALA A 264 4.63 18.63 14.57
N LYS A 265 5.81 19.25 14.45
CA LYS A 265 7.10 18.65 14.83
C LYS A 265 7.25 18.43 16.35
N ARG A 266 6.47 19.14 17.16
CA ARG A 266 6.37 19.02 18.63
C ARG A 266 4.91 19.23 19.03
N MET A 267 4.38 18.41 19.95
CA MET A 267 3.21 18.85 20.73
C MET A 267 3.63 20.13 21.46
N LYS A 268 2.91 21.23 21.25
CA LYS A 268 3.01 22.36 22.19
C LYS A 268 2.71 21.76 23.57
N LYS A 269 3.61 21.93 24.54
CA LYS A 269 3.19 21.79 25.93
C LYS A 269 1.99 22.71 26.08
N SER A 270 0.87 22.19 26.57
CA SER A 270 -0.22 23.04 27.02
C SER A 270 0.39 23.98 28.06
N ASP A 271 0.41 25.27 27.74
CA ASP A 271 0.58 26.30 28.75
C ASP A 271 -0.73 26.34 29.55
N ASP A 272 -0.92 25.33 30.41
CA ASP A 272 -1.95 25.31 31.44
C ASP A 272 -1.25 25.37 32.80
N ASN A 273 -1.28 26.60 33.35
CA ASN A 273 -1.06 27.07 34.72
C ASN A 273 0.24 26.72 35.45
#